data_AF-A0A2S1ETA0-F1
#
_entry.id   AF-A0A2S1ETA0-F1
#
_cell.length_a   1.000
_cell.length_b   1.000
_cell.length_c   1.000
_cell.angle_alpha   90.00
_cell.angle_beta   90.00
_cell.angle_gamma   90.00
#
_symmetry.space_group_name_H-M   'P 1'
#
loop_
_entity.id
_entity.type
_entity.pdbx_description
1 polymer ?
#
loop_
_entity_poly.entity_id
_entity_poly.type
_entity_poly.pdbx_seq_one_letter_code
_entity_poly.pdbx_strand_id
1 'polypeptide(L)'
;MPAVKDGVRTDAPINDIASLYLNYHVALNNVQREQFRGKDAIIEGTSFQIATPREINRVSKITRKSLGLTPRDTVENDQTRMVALQTKWDGYENLNFELPNHALYNQPGSGK
;
A
#
# COMPACT_ATOMS: atom_id res chain seq x y z
N MET A 1 -25.64 -14.99 6.76
CA MET A 1 -25.38 -14.42 5.42
C MET A 1 -25.46 -15.51 4.33
N PRO A 2 -26.66 -15.96 3.92
CA PRO A 2 -26.79 -17.05 2.95
C PRO A 2 -26.58 -16.60 1.49
N ALA A 3 -27.03 -15.38 1.14
CA ALA A 3 -27.13 -14.93 -0.25
C ALA A 3 -25.79 -14.61 -0.96
N VAL A 4 -24.70 -14.41 -0.21
CA VAL A 4 -23.39 -14.02 -0.76
C VAL A 4 -22.27 -14.99 -0.41
N LYS A 5 -22.60 -16.12 0.23
CA LYS A 5 -21.63 -17.06 0.83
C LYS A 5 -20.59 -17.56 -0.16
N ASP A 6 -21.01 -17.90 -1.38
CA ASP A 6 -20.12 -18.49 -2.39
C ASP A 6 -19.24 -17.44 -3.09
N GLY A 7 -19.61 -16.16 -3.00
CA GLY A 7 -18.90 -15.04 -3.63
C GLY A 7 -18.02 -14.24 -2.68
N VAL A 8 -18.07 -14.50 -1.36
CA VAL A 8 -17.34 -13.74 -0.34
C VAL A 8 -16.38 -14.65 0.41
N ARG A 9 -15.13 -14.22 0.49
CA ARG A 9 -14.12 -14.81 1.38
C ARG A 9 -13.77 -13.79 2.45
N THR A 10 -13.83 -14.19 3.72
CA THR A 10 -13.48 -13.34 4.86
C THR A 10 -12.85 -14.20 5.96
N ASP A 11 -11.93 -13.60 6.69
CA ASP A 11 -11.33 -14.11 7.93
C ASP A 11 -12.14 -13.72 9.18
N ALA A 12 -13.14 -12.84 9.03
CA ALA A 12 -14.04 -12.45 10.12
C ALA A 12 -15.02 -13.61 10.46
N PRO A 13 -15.14 -14.01 11.73
CA PRO A 13 -16.10 -15.03 12.14
C PRO A 13 -17.54 -14.57 11.86
N ILE A 14 -18.37 -15.45 11.26
CA ILE A 14 -19.74 -15.09 10.84
C ILE A 14 -20.64 -14.69 12.02
N ASN A 15 -20.41 -15.26 13.20
CA ASN A 15 -21.09 -14.89 14.45
C ASN A 15 -20.71 -13.48 14.95
N ASP A 16 -19.55 -12.96 14.57
CA ASP A 16 -19.06 -11.66 15.05
C ASP A 16 -19.57 -10.49 14.20
N ILE A 17 -20.13 -10.75 13.01
CA ILE A 17 -20.59 -9.71 12.09
C ILE A 17 -21.78 -8.92 12.67
N ALA A 18 -22.70 -9.60 13.35
CA ALA A 18 -23.85 -8.94 13.99
C ALA A 18 -23.39 -8.00 15.12
N SER A 19 -22.49 -8.49 15.98
CA SER A 19 -21.88 -7.69 17.05
C SER A 19 -21.06 -6.51 16.50
N LEU A 20 -20.32 -6.72 15.41
CA LEU A 20 -19.57 -5.67 14.73
C LEU A 20 -20.50 -4.57 14.23
N TYR A 21 -21.59 -4.92 13.54
CA TYR A 21 -22.56 -3.96 13.06
C TYR A 21 -23.20 -3.17 14.22
N LEU A 22 -23.70 -3.85 15.26
CA LEU A 22 -24.36 -3.19 16.38
C LEU A 22 -23.44 -2.18 17.07
N ASN A 23 -22.17 -2.51 17.25
CA ASN A 23 -21.21 -1.64 17.93
C ASN A 23 -20.62 -0.53 17.05
N TYR A 24 -20.51 -0.74 15.72
CA TYR A 24 -19.77 0.17 14.82
C TYR A 24 -20.61 0.81 13.72
N HIS A 25 -21.91 0.53 13.59
CA HIS A 25 -22.76 1.14 12.53
C HIS A 25 -22.73 2.67 12.53
N VAL A 26 -22.59 3.31 13.70
CA VAL A 26 -22.48 4.78 13.80
C VAL A 26 -21.22 5.31 13.11
N ALA A 27 -20.12 4.54 13.09
CA ALA A 27 -18.90 4.92 12.39
C ALA A 27 -19.09 5.01 10.86
N LEU A 28 -20.10 4.31 10.31
CA LEU A 28 -20.44 4.38 8.89
C LEU A 28 -21.07 5.73 8.49
N ASN A 29 -21.48 6.56 9.44
CA ASN A 29 -22.04 7.89 9.15
C ASN A 29 -20.99 8.88 8.61
N ASN A 30 -19.70 8.61 8.82
CA ASN A 30 -18.62 9.47 8.34
C ASN A 30 -17.49 8.61 7.75
N VAL A 31 -17.56 8.38 6.45
CA VAL A 31 -16.57 7.59 5.71
C VAL A 31 -15.67 8.51 4.90
N GLN A 32 -14.38 8.48 5.20
CA GLN A 32 -13.34 9.12 4.39
C GLN A 32 -12.72 8.10 3.45
N ARG A 33 -12.44 8.52 2.21
CA ARG A 33 -11.83 7.68 1.17
C ARG A 33 -10.52 8.30 0.75
N GLU A 34 -9.47 7.52 0.89
CA GLU A 34 -8.11 7.89 0.52
C GLU A 34 -7.59 6.88 -0.50
N GLN A 35 -6.76 7.34 -1.44
CA GLN A 35 -6.10 6.48 -2.41
C GLN A 35 -4.60 6.52 -2.18
N PHE A 36 -3.99 5.34 -2.06
CA PHE A 36 -2.54 5.19 -2.08
C PHE A 36 -2.06 5.26 -3.54
N ARG A 37 -1.30 6.30 -3.89
CA ARG A 37 -0.91 6.59 -5.28
C ARG A 37 0.59 6.45 -5.51
N GLY A 38 0.98 5.53 -6.38
CA GLY A 38 2.33 5.49 -6.91
C GLY A 38 2.55 6.48 -8.06
N LYS A 39 3.82 6.74 -8.36
CA LYS A 39 4.21 7.33 -9.65
C LYS A 39 4.57 6.22 -10.63
N ASP A 40 4.49 6.52 -11.92
CA ASP A 40 4.74 5.52 -12.95
C ASP A 40 6.21 5.10 -12.98
N ALA A 41 6.46 3.83 -13.26
CA ALA A 41 7.78 3.26 -13.38
C ALA A 41 7.82 2.18 -14.46
N ILE A 42 8.96 2.03 -15.10
CA ILE A 42 9.28 0.94 -16.01
C ILE A 42 10.43 0.16 -15.38
N ILE A 43 10.19 -1.11 -15.12
CA ILE A 43 11.22 -2.06 -14.66
C ILE A 43 11.24 -3.18 -15.70
N GLU A 44 12.39 -3.37 -16.35
CA GLU A 44 12.57 -4.38 -17.42
C GLU A 44 11.46 -4.34 -18.49
N GLY A 45 11.10 -3.13 -18.95
CA GLY A 45 10.06 -2.93 -19.96
C GLY A 45 8.62 -3.14 -19.47
N THR A 46 8.41 -3.50 -18.20
CA THR A 46 7.09 -3.69 -17.60
C THR A 46 6.68 -2.48 -16.77
N SER A 47 5.41 -2.10 -16.85
CA SER A 47 4.86 -0.94 -16.12
C SER A 47 4.50 -1.28 -14.67
N PHE A 48 4.96 -0.42 -13.76
CA PHE A 48 4.68 -0.48 -12.32
C PHE A 48 4.25 0.89 -11.81
N GLN A 49 3.73 0.91 -10.57
CA GLN A 49 3.56 2.13 -9.80
C GLN A 49 4.36 2.07 -8.50
N ILE A 50 5.24 3.04 -8.30
CA ILE A 50 6.10 3.14 -7.12
C ILE A 50 5.64 4.32 -6.27
N ALA A 51 5.14 4.04 -5.08
CA ALA A 51 4.81 5.07 -4.10
C ALA A 51 6.07 5.68 -3.48
N THR A 52 6.12 7.01 -3.46
CA THR A 52 7.22 7.76 -2.85
C THR A 52 7.20 7.64 -1.33
N PRO A 53 8.33 7.86 -0.63
CA PRO A 53 8.37 7.92 0.83
C PRO A 53 7.34 8.90 1.41
N ARG A 54 7.13 10.05 0.75
CA ARG A 54 6.11 11.03 1.15
C ARG A 54 4.71 10.43 1.16
N GLU A 55 4.35 9.69 0.13
CA GLU A 55 3.02 9.09 0.01
C GLU A 55 2.83 7.95 1.03
N ILE A 56 3.83 7.09 1.18
CA ILE A 56 3.83 6.03 2.20
C ILE A 56 3.63 6.63 3.59
N ASN A 57 4.37 7.70 3.91
CA ASN A 57 4.23 8.39 5.19
C ASN A 57 2.85 9.04 5.35
N ARG A 58 2.29 9.65 4.29
CA ARG A 58 0.95 10.25 4.33
C ARG A 58 -0.12 9.22 4.67
N VAL A 59 -0.19 8.11 3.93
CA VAL A 59 -1.19 7.05 4.17
C VAL A 59 -0.96 6.38 5.52
N SER A 60 0.29 6.10 5.88
CA SER A 60 0.64 5.55 7.21
C SER A 60 0.15 6.45 8.35
N LYS A 61 0.33 7.78 8.25
CA LYS A 61 -0.18 8.73 9.26
C LYS A 61 -1.70 8.69 9.37
N ILE A 62 -2.42 8.65 8.24
CA ILE A 62 -3.89 8.57 8.21
C ILE A 62 -4.37 7.28 8.88
N THR A 63 -3.84 6.13 8.46
CA THR A 63 -4.22 4.81 9.00
C THR A 63 -3.88 4.68 10.49
N ARG A 64 -2.73 5.17 10.94
CA ARG A 64 -2.37 5.12 12.36
C ARG A 64 -3.29 6.00 13.19
N LYS A 65 -3.59 7.22 12.72
CA LYS A 65 -4.53 8.12 13.39
C LYS A 65 -5.93 7.52 13.49
N SER A 66 -6.43 6.85 12.45
CA SER A 66 -7.76 6.20 12.48
C SER A 66 -7.83 5.03 13.46
N LEU A 67 -6.68 4.40 13.76
CA LEU A 67 -6.56 3.33 14.75
C LEU A 67 -6.24 3.85 16.16
N GLY A 68 -6.18 5.17 16.38
CA GLY A 68 -5.78 5.77 17.66
C GLY A 68 -4.31 5.58 18.01
N LEU A 69 -3.46 5.23 17.03
CA LEU A 69 -2.03 5.00 17.22
C LEU A 69 -1.24 6.29 16.98
N THR A 70 -0.13 6.46 17.70
CA THR A 70 0.79 7.59 17.49
C THR A 70 1.31 7.60 16.05
N PRO A 71 1.16 8.70 15.29
CA PRO A 71 1.69 8.83 13.94
C PRO A 71 3.21 8.60 13.88
N ARG A 72 3.71 8.11 12.74
CA ARG A 72 5.15 8.05 12.47
C ARG A 72 5.50 9.08 11.41
N ASP A 73 6.61 9.80 11.63
CA ASP A 73 7.09 10.77 10.65
C ASP A 73 7.82 10.12 9.49
N THR A 74 8.48 9.00 9.76
CA THR A 74 9.21 8.22 8.76
C THR A 74 8.82 6.76 8.85
N VAL A 75 8.46 6.17 7.71
CA VAL A 75 8.34 4.73 7.52
C VAL A 75 9.54 4.27 6.71
N GLU A 76 10.30 3.32 7.24
CA GLU A 76 11.40 2.68 6.54
C GLU A 76 11.00 1.27 6.12
N ASN A 77 11.07 1.01 4.82
CA ASN A 77 10.87 -0.29 4.21
C ASN A 77 11.72 -0.40 2.92
N ASP A 78 11.68 -1.56 2.29
CA ASP A 78 12.50 -1.81 1.10
C ASP A 78 12.16 -0.88 -0.06
N GLN A 79 10.90 -0.51 -0.25
CA GLN A 79 10.51 0.44 -1.29
C GLN A 79 11.08 1.84 -1.04
N THR A 80 11.03 2.34 0.20
CA THR A 80 11.63 3.65 0.54
C THR A 80 13.15 3.65 0.33
N ARG A 81 13.82 2.53 0.61
CA ARG A 81 15.25 2.36 0.36
C ARG A 81 15.55 2.32 -1.13
N MET A 82 14.79 1.56 -1.92
CA MET A 82 14.94 1.50 -3.38
C MET A 82 14.69 2.85 -4.05
N VAL A 83 13.70 3.61 -3.60
CA VAL A 83 13.45 4.97 -4.11
C VAL A 83 14.62 5.89 -3.77
N ALA A 84 15.21 5.78 -2.58
CA ALA A 84 16.37 6.59 -2.18
C ALA A 84 17.64 6.29 -3.01
N LEU A 85 17.72 5.12 -3.65
CA LEU A 85 18.82 4.76 -4.56
C LEU A 85 18.63 5.31 -5.98
N GLN A 86 17.43 5.79 -6.33
CA GLN A 86 17.19 6.31 -7.66
C GLN A 86 17.87 7.66 -7.85
N THR A 87 18.59 7.82 -8.97
CA THR A 87 19.26 9.07 -9.32
C THR A 87 18.57 9.84 -10.45
N LYS A 88 17.83 9.14 -11.32
CA LYS A 88 17.17 9.71 -12.50
C LYS A 88 15.66 9.57 -12.49
N TRP A 89 15.13 8.52 -11.88
CA TRP A 89 13.69 8.26 -11.87
C TRP A 89 12.92 9.38 -11.15
N ASP A 90 11.94 9.96 -11.83
CA ASP A 90 11.03 10.96 -11.27
C ASP A 90 9.56 10.55 -11.36
N GLY A 91 9.26 9.51 -12.15
CA GLY A 91 7.94 8.96 -12.39
C GLY A 91 7.01 9.83 -13.24
N TYR A 92 7.57 10.74 -14.04
CA TYR A 92 6.88 11.57 -15.02
C TYR A 92 7.59 11.56 -16.38
N GLU A 93 8.79 12.13 -16.45
CA GLU A 93 9.61 12.21 -17.67
C GLU A 93 10.60 11.04 -17.70
N ASN A 94 11.14 10.67 -16.54
CA ASN A 94 12.08 9.59 -16.36
C ASN A 94 11.41 8.42 -15.65
N LEU A 95 10.96 7.45 -16.45
CA LEU A 95 10.18 6.31 -15.97
C LEU A 95 11.01 5.09 -15.61
N ASN A 96 12.24 4.95 -16.12
CA ASN A 96 13.08 3.79 -15.82
C ASN A 96 13.44 3.75 -14.33
N PHE A 97 13.05 2.68 -13.65
CA PHE A 97 13.34 2.45 -12.23
C PHE A 97 14.35 1.32 -12.12
N GLU A 98 15.51 1.62 -11.52
CA GLU A 98 16.62 0.67 -11.42
C GLU A 98 16.50 -0.14 -10.13
N LEU A 99 16.44 -1.47 -10.25
CA LEU A 99 16.48 -2.35 -9.09
C LEU A 99 17.93 -2.45 -8.56
N PRO A 100 18.11 -2.54 -7.23
CA PRO A 100 19.44 -2.66 -6.63
C PRO A 100 20.21 -3.88 -7.15
N ASN A 101 21.54 -3.76 -7.25
CA ASN A 101 22.45 -4.84 -7.64
C ASN A 101 22.09 -5.51 -8.99
N HIS A 102 21.42 -4.79 -9.91
CA HIS A 102 20.92 -5.37 -11.16
C HIS A 102 19.98 -6.56 -10.94
N ALA A 103 19.22 -6.56 -9.84
CA ALA A 103 18.17 -7.55 -9.61
C ALA A 103 17.14 -7.52 -10.75
N LEU A 104 16.54 -8.68 -10.99
CA LEU A 104 15.46 -8.86 -11.96
C LEU A 104 14.12 -9.04 -11.24
N TYR A 105 13.09 -8.31 -11.65
CA TYR A 105 11.82 -8.25 -10.90
C TYR A 105 11.09 -9.59 -10.83
N ASN A 106 11.30 -10.46 -11.82
CA ASN A 106 10.62 -11.76 -11.96
C ASN A 106 11.54 -12.96 -11.65
N GLN A 107 12.75 -12.73 -11.16
CA GLN A 107 13.69 -13.78 -10.82
C GLN A 107 14.07 -13.71 -9.33
N PRO A 108 13.46 -14.55 -8.48
CA PRO A 108 13.79 -14.60 -7.06
C PRO A 108 15.27 -14.87 -6.82
N GLY A 109 15.87 -14.10 -5.89
CA GLY A 109 17.28 -14.24 -5.54
C GLY A 109 18.28 -13.61 -6.52
N SER A 110 17.80 -12.90 -7.54
CA SER A 110 18.62 -12.01 -8.37
C SER A 110 19.16 -10.83 -7.55
N GLY A 111 20.28 -10.23 -7.98
CA GLY A 111 20.89 -9.08 -7.30
C GLY A 111 21.64 -9.42 -6.00
N LYS A 112 22.19 -10.63 -5.90
CA LYS A 112 23.18 -11.02 -4.88
C LYS A 112 24.59 -10.61 -5.30
#